data_AF-A0AAE8JXK6-F1
#
_entry.id   AF-A0AAE8JXK6-F1
#
_cell.length_a   1.000
_cell.length_b   1.000
_cell.length_c   1.000
_cell.angle_alpha   90.00
_cell.angle_beta   90.00
_cell.angle_gamma   90.00
#
_symmetry.space_group_name_H-M   'P 1'
#
loop_
_entity.id
_entity.type
_entity.pdbx_description
1 polymer ?
#
loop_
_entity_poly.entity_id
_entity_poly.type
_entity_poly.pdbx_seq_one_letter_code
_entity_poly.pdbx_strand_id
1 'polypeptide(L)' 'MGKLNDAALYDEMCRVVGKVVLEMRDLGQEPKHIVIAGVVRTMLANQRIKRTELTEAAMEEVIRALGFDA' A
#
# COMPACT_ATOMS: atom_id res chain seq x y z
N MET A 1 9.02 -16.69 -27.08
CA MET A 1 8.63 -16.26 -25.73
C MET A 1 8.08 -17.51 -25.04
N GLY A 2 8.99 -18.33 -24.51
CA GLY A 2 8.67 -19.67 -24.04
C GLY A 2 7.84 -19.62 -22.76
N LYS A 3 6.91 -20.59 -22.62
CA LYS A 3 6.21 -20.91 -21.38
C LYS A 3 7.24 -21.08 -20.26
N LEU A 4 7.59 -20.03 -19.54
CA LEU A 4 8.03 -20.21 -18.15
C LEU A 4 6.84 -20.93 -17.51
N ASN A 5 7.09 -22.18 -17.14
CA ASN A 5 6.10 -23.19 -16.79
C ASN A 5 5.05 -22.60 -15.85
N ASP A 6 3.77 -22.52 -16.26
CA ASP A 6 2.71 -21.84 -15.50
C ASP A 6 2.65 -22.32 -14.03
N ALA A 7 3.03 -23.59 -13.79
CA ALA A 7 3.19 -24.15 -12.45
C ALA A 7 4.33 -23.51 -11.64
N ALA A 8 5.51 -23.31 -12.24
CA ALA A 8 6.63 -22.64 -11.58
C ALA A 8 6.32 -21.17 -11.28
N LEU A 9 5.57 -20.49 -12.17
CA LEU A 9 5.08 -19.14 -11.90
C LEU A 9 4.09 -19.13 -10.74
N TYR A 10 3.14 -20.08 -10.72
CA TYR A 10 2.16 -20.19 -9.63
C TYR A 10 2.82 -20.45 -8.27
N ASP A 11 3.76 -21.39 -8.21
CA ASP A 11 4.50 -21.70 -6.98
C ASP A 11 5.27 -20.47 -6.47
N GLU A 12 5.93 -19.76 -7.38
CA GLU A 12 6.66 -18.54 -7.05
C GLU A 12 5.72 -17.40 -6.61
N MET A 13 4.55 -17.25 -7.23
CA MET A 13 3.53 -16.29 -6.80
C MET A 13 3.08 -16.55 -5.36
N CYS A 14 2.81 -17.80 -5.01
CA CYS A 14 2.45 -18.19 -3.63
C CYS A 14 3.58 -17.87 -2.65
N ARG A 15 4.83 -18.18 -3.02
CA ARG A 15 6.01 -17.88 -2.21
C ARG A 15 6.18 -16.39 -1.97
N VAL A 16 6.02 -15.57 -3.02
CA VAL A 16 6.13 -14.11 -2.96
C VAL A 16 5.07 -13.52 -2.03
N VAL A 17 3.80 -13.91 -2.20
CA VAL A 17 2.70 -13.42 -1.35
C VAL A 17 2.95 -13.79 0.11
N GLY A 18 3.32 -15.04 0.39
CA GLY A 18 3.62 -15.49 1.74
C GLY A 18 4.77 -14.70 2.38
N LYS A 19 5.86 -14.50 1.62
CA LYS A 19 7.03 -13.74 2.09
C LYS A 19 6.67 -12.30 2.46
N VAL A 20 5.94 -11.60 1.58
CA VAL A 20 5.54 -10.20 1.82
C VAL A 20 4.68 -10.07 3.08
N VAL A 21 3.70 -10.97 3.27
CA VAL A 21 2.83 -10.94 4.45
C VAL A 21 3.63 -11.15 5.76
N LEU A 22 4.62 -12.04 5.74
CA LEU A 22 5.48 -12.29 6.90
C LEU A 22 6.40 -11.10 7.19
N GLU A 23 7.06 -10.53 6.17
CA GLU A 23 7.92 -9.36 6.33
C GLU A 23 7.13 -8.17 6.88
N MET A 24 5.91 -7.95 6.39
CA MET A 24 5.04 -6.88 6.89
C MET A 24 4.66 -7.08 8.37
N ARG A 25 4.33 -8.32 8.77
CA ARG A 25 4.07 -8.65 10.17
C ARG A 25 5.29 -8.34 11.04
N ASP A 26 6.48 -8.71 10.58
CA ASP A 26 7.72 -8.52 11.34
C ASP A 26 8.09 -7.03 11.45
N LEU A 27 7.68 -6.21 10.49
CA LEU A 27 7.76 -4.73 10.54
C LEU A 27 6.64 -4.10 11.40
N GLY A 28 5.72 -4.88 11.95
CA GLY A 28 4.54 -4.37 12.66
C GLY A 28 3.55 -3.63 11.76
N GLN A 29 3.68 -3.75 10.43
CA GLN A 29 2.80 -3.10 9.47
C GLN A 29 1.62 -3.99 9.13
N GLU A 30 0.41 -3.52 9.45
CA GLU A 30 -0.81 -4.19 9.03
C GLU A 30 -1.13 -3.87 7.56
N PRO A 31 -1.46 -4.87 6.71
CA PRO A 31 -1.81 -4.62 5.30
C PRO A 31 -2.88 -3.56 5.08
N LYS A 32 -3.84 -3.47 6.01
CA LYS A 32 -4.89 -2.44 5.97
C LYS A 32 -4.32 -1.02 6.04
N HIS A 33 -3.24 -0.78 6.79
CA HIS A 33 -2.63 0.53 6.91
C HIS A 33 -1.93 0.95 5.61
N ILE A 34 -1.23 0.02 4.93
CA ILE A 34 -0.65 0.27 3.59
C ILE A 34 -1.75 0.67 2.61
N VAL A 35 -2.84 -0.08 2.57
CA VAL A 35 -3.95 0.18 1.64
C VAL A 35 -4.59 1.55 1.92
N ILE A 36 -4.92 1.85 3.18
CA ILE A 36 -5.56 3.12 3.55
C ILE A 36 -4.62 4.30 3.24
N ALA A 37 -3.35 4.23 3.66
CA ALA A 37 -2.37 5.29 3.40
C ALA A 37 -2.18 5.52 1.89
N GLY A 38 -2.11 4.45 1.09
CA GLY A 38 -2.01 4.53 -0.36
C GLY A 38 -3.22 5.18 -1.03
N VAL A 39 -4.44 4.86 -0.57
CA VAL A 39 -5.67 5.47 -1.07
C VAL A 39 -5.72 6.96 -0.69
N VAL A 40 -5.41 7.32 0.56
CA VAL A 40 -5.40 8.71 1.02
C VAL A 40 -4.38 9.53 0.24
N ARG A 41 -3.17 9.01 0.02
CA ARG A 41 -2.13 9.67 -0.80
C ARG A 41 -2.59 9.87 -2.25
N THR A 42 -3.20 8.85 -2.85
CA THR A 42 -3.75 8.93 -4.20
C THR A 42 -4.86 9.99 -4.29
N MET A 43 -5.72 10.06 -3.27
CA MET A 43 -6.76 11.06 -3.19
C MET A 43 -6.18 12.46 -3.02
N LEU A 44 -5.16 12.64 -2.17
CA LEU A 44 -4.50 13.92 -1.94
C LEU A 44 -3.85 14.46 -3.24
N ALA A 45 -3.22 13.59 -4.02
CA ALA A 45 -2.64 13.94 -5.32
C ALA A 45 -3.68 14.30 -6.40
N ASN A 46 -4.97 13.99 -6.19
CA ASN A 46 -6.02 14.28 -7.16
C ASN A 46 -6.44 15.76 -7.10
N GLN A 47 -5.86 16.56 -8.00
CA GLN A 47 -6.13 18.00 -8.16
C GLN A 47 -7.54 18.32 -8.70
N ARG A 48 -8.30 17.34 -9.20
CA ARG A 48 -9.67 17.57 -9.69
C ARG A 48 -10.66 17.82 -8.54
N ILE A 49 -10.34 17.32 -7.36
CA ILE A 49 -11.16 17.48 -6.15
C ILE A 49 -10.51 18.57 -5.31
N LYS A 50 -11.13 19.76 -5.28
CA LYS A 50 -10.70 20.82 -4.36
C LYS A 50 -11.04 20.42 -2.92
N ARG A 51 -10.06 20.52 -2.05
CA ARG A 51 -10.20 20.29 -0.61
C ARG A 51 -9.88 21.58 0.14
N THR A 52 -10.35 21.67 1.37
CA THR A 52 -9.91 22.73 2.28
C THR A 52 -8.50 22.39 2.77
N GLU A 53 -7.72 23.42 3.13
CA GLU A 53 -6.39 23.25 3.74
C GLU A 53 -6.45 22.32 4.97
N LEU A 54 -7.49 22.45 5.80
CA LEU A 54 -7.71 21.56 6.94
C LEU A 54 -7.90 20.10 6.53
N THR A 55 -8.61 19.85 5.43
CA THR A 55 -8.83 18.47 4.94
C THR A 55 -7.53 17.88 4.41
N GLU A 56 -6.73 18.67 3.69
CA GLU A 56 -5.43 18.22 3.17
C GLU A 56 -4.48 17.89 4.33
N ALA A 57 -4.35 18.77 5.32
CA ALA A 57 -3.54 18.53 6.50
C ALA A 57 -4.02 17.28 7.28
N ALA A 58 -5.33 17.10 7.44
CA ALA A 58 -5.88 15.92 8.09
C ALA A 58 -5.57 14.62 7.32
N MET A 59 -5.64 14.67 5.99
CA MET A 59 -5.29 13.53 5.14
C MET A 59 -3.80 13.16 5.27
N GLU A 60 -2.91 14.15 5.31
CA GLU A 60 -1.49 13.91 5.57
C GLU A 60 -1.23 13.31 6.97
N GLU A 61 -1.92 13.82 7.99
CA GLU A 61 -1.79 13.26 9.35
C GLU A 61 -2.29 11.82 9.44
N VAL A 62 -3.32 11.45 8.67
CA VAL A 62 -3.74 10.04 8.57
C VAL A 62 -2.62 9.19 7.99
N ILE A 63 -1.92 9.64 6.95
CA ILE A 63 -0.80 8.89 6.35
C ILE A 63 0.33 8.70 7.37
N ARG A 64 0.69 9.77 8.11
CA ARG A 64 1.70 9.74 9.19
C ARG A 64 1.30 8.82 10.34
N ALA A 65 0.06 8.92 10.82
CA ALA A 65 -0.47 8.08 11.90
C ALA A 65 -0.48 6.58 11.55
N LEU A 66 -0.56 6.25 10.26
CA LEU A 66 -0.47 4.88 9.75
C LEU A 66 0.98 4.39 9.59
N GLY A 67 1.98 5.23 9.89
CA GLY A 67 3.40 4.89 9.84
C GLY A 67 4.05 5.10 8.48
N PHE A 68 3.51 6.00 7.65
CA PHE A 68 4.05 6.33 6.32
C PHE A 68 4.34 7.83 6.20
N ASP A 69 5.27 8.19 5.33
CA ASP A 69 5.51 9.59 4.98
C ASP A 69 4.37 10.12 4.10
N ALA A 70 3.85 11.31 4.43
CA ALA A 70 2.75 11.95 3.70
C ALA A 70 3.21 12.45 2.31
#